data_AF-A0A7R9YIZ5-F1
#
_entry.id   AF-A0A7R9YIZ5-F1
#
_cell.length_a   1.000
_cell.length_b   1.000
_cell.length_c   1.000
_cell.angle_alpha   90.00
_cell.angle_beta   90.00
_cell.angle_gamma   90.00
#
_symmetry.space_group_name_H-M   'P 1'
#
loop_
_entity.id
_entity.type
_entity.pdbx_description
1 polymer ?
#
loop_
_entity_poly.entity_id
_entity_poly.type
_entity_poly.pdbx_seq_one_letter_code
_entity_poly.pdbx_strand_id
1 'polypeptide(L)'
;RYTRAKFLDYTTDNMSIYPAETGMMVGLDLAYNLHTAYGHWIPGMKTLGTQALAKIMKANPALYVLRERIRKGLQLYSSEPTEPYLSSQNYGELFSNQIIWFVDDTNVYRVTIHKTFEGNLTTKPINGAIFIFNPRTGQLFLKVIHTSVWAGQKRLFPRGP
;
A
#
# COMPACT_ATOMS: atom_id res chain seq x y z
N ARG A 1 29.83 1.67 1.22
CA ARG A 1 30.49 2.91 1.73
C ARG A 1 29.57 3.69 2.66
N TYR A 2 28.37 4.10 2.21
CA TYR A 2 27.41 4.87 3.03
C TYR A 2 27.04 4.21 4.37
N THR A 3 26.49 2.98 4.35
CA THR A 3 26.04 2.29 5.57
C THR A 3 27.16 2.06 6.57
N ARG A 4 28.38 1.82 6.11
CA ARG A 4 29.56 1.73 6.98
C ARG A 4 29.87 3.06 7.66
N ALA A 5 29.87 4.16 6.89
CA ALA A 5 30.11 5.49 7.44
C ALA A 5 29.07 5.85 8.51
N LYS A 6 27.78 5.66 8.21
CA LYS A 6 26.70 5.92 9.18
C LYS A 6 26.71 5.01 10.39
N PHE A 7 27.06 3.75 10.22
CA PHE A 7 27.25 2.86 11.36
C PHE A 7 28.33 3.40 12.29
N LEU A 8 29.50 3.77 11.76
CA LEU A 8 30.58 4.33 12.56
C LEU A 8 30.15 5.65 13.22
N ASP A 9 29.60 6.60 12.45
CA ASP A 9 29.10 7.89 12.96
C ASP A 9 28.18 7.69 14.18
N TYR A 10 27.17 6.81 14.07
CA TYR A 10 26.19 6.62 15.14
C TYR A 10 26.71 5.79 16.31
N THR A 11 27.65 4.87 16.09
CA THR A 11 28.23 4.10 17.20
C THR A 11 29.27 4.88 18.00
N THR A 12 29.80 5.98 17.46
CA THR A 12 30.82 6.82 18.12
C THR A 12 30.28 8.14 18.65
N ASP A 13 29.07 8.53 18.25
CA ASP A 13 28.41 9.76 18.70
C ASP A 13 27.68 9.56 20.04
N ASN A 14 27.69 10.59 20.89
CA ASN A 14 27.03 10.60 22.18
C ASN A 14 25.52 10.90 22.09
N MET A 15 24.99 11.30 20.93
CA MET A 15 23.54 11.52 20.75
C MET A 15 22.78 10.25 20.41
N SER A 16 23.43 9.27 19.78
CA SER A 16 22.79 8.03 19.32
C SER A 16 22.93 6.93 20.37
N ILE A 17 21.82 6.50 20.96
CA ILE A 17 21.82 5.51 22.04
C ILE A 17 21.37 4.15 21.49
N TYR A 18 22.21 3.14 21.67
CA TYR A 18 21.91 1.74 21.36
C TYR A 18 22.00 0.88 22.62
N PRO A 19 21.18 -0.18 22.73
CA PRO A 19 21.17 -1.06 23.90
C PRO A 19 22.45 -1.90 24.05
N ALA A 20 23.22 -2.09 22.97
CA ALA A 20 24.49 -2.80 22.97
C ALA A 20 25.40 -2.28 21.86
N GLU A 21 26.71 -2.44 22.05
CA GLU A 21 27.75 -2.10 21.05
C GLU A 21 27.74 -3.04 19.84
N THR A 22 27.20 -4.26 20.02
CA THR A 22 27.07 -5.25 18.95
C THR A 22 25.72 -5.10 18.25
N GLY A 23 25.74 -4.45 17.08
CA GLY A 23 24.58 -4.35 16.20
C GLY A 23 24.96 -4.36 14.73
N MET A 24 23.93 -4.29 13.88
CA MET A 24 24.05 -4.17 12.43
C MET A 24 23.13 -3.06 11.93
N MET A 25 23.62 -2.27 10.99
CA MET A 25 22.85 -1.29 10.24
C MET A 25 22.57 -1.79 8.83
N VAL A 26 21.32 -1.64 8.38
CA VAL A 26 20.90 -1.88 7.00
C VAL A 26 20.64 -0.54 6.33
N GLY A 27 21.31 -0.29 5.21
CA GLY A 27 21.05 0.87 4.35
C GLY A 27 20.29 0.45 3.10
N LEU A 28 19.27 1.24 2.75
CA LEU A 28 18.47 1.10 1.54
C LEU A 28 18.56 2.39 0.74
N ASP A 29 18.96 2.29 -0.53
CA ASP A 29 18.86 3.38 -1.49
C ASP A 29 17.55 3.23 -2.26
N LEU A 30 16.60 4.12 -1.97
CA LEU A 30 15.27 4.08 -2.54
C LEU A 30 15.22 4.48 -4.02
N ALA A 31 16.16 5.32 -4.47
CA ALA A 31 16.20 5.80 -5.85
C ALA A 31 16.81 4.73 -6.77
N TYR A 32 17.91 4.10 -6.32
CA TYR A 32 18.65 3.12 -7.11
C TYR A 32 18.29 1.67 -6.80
N ASN A 33 17.36 1.44 -5.86
CA ASN A 33 16.93 0.10 -5.44
C ASN A 33 18.09 -0.78 -4.92
N LEU A 34 19.12 -0.16 -4.33
CA LEU A 34 20.29 -0.84 -3.78
C LEU A 34 20.11 -1.05 -2.28
N HIS A 35 20.74 -2.09 -1.75
CA HIS A 35 20.76 -2.36 -0.31
C HIS A 35 22.12 -2.88 0.12
N THR A 36 22.50 -2.55 1.35
CA THR A 36 23.75 -3.06 1.94
C THR A 36 23.64 -3.03 3.46
N ALA A 37 24.33 -3.95 4.14
CA ALA A 37 24.34 -4.02 5.59
C ALA A 37 25.79 -4.01 6.12
N TYR A 38 26.01 -3.32 7.23
CA TYR A 38 27.31 -3.24 7.89
C TYR A 38 27.15 -3.30 9.41
N GLY A 39 28.09 -3.97 10.08
CA GLY A 39 28.12 -4.12 11.53
C GLY A 39 28.62 -5.51 11.92
N HIS A 40 28.21 -5.93 13.12
CA HIS A 40 28.61 -7.19 13.71
C HIS A 40 27.73 -8.34 13.22
N TRP A 41 28.35 -9.45 12.85
CA TRP A 41 27.66 -10.64 12.34
C TRP A 41 27.96 -11.82 13.25
N ILE A 42 26.91 -12.44 13.79
CA ILE A 42 27.03 -13.75 14.42
C ILE A 42 27.00 -14.86 13.34
N PRO A 43 27.52 -16.07 13.65
CA PRO A 43 27.47 -17.19 12.71
C PRO A 43 26.07 -17.43 12.15
N GLY A 44 25.96 -17.63 10.83
CA GLY A 44 24.69 -17.85 10.13
C GLY A 44 23.86 -16.59 9.80
N MET A 45 24.03 -15.49 10.56
CA MET A 45 23.24 -14.26 10.36
C MET A 45 23.46 -13.63 8.99
N LYS A 46 24.70 -13.66 8.48
CA LYS A 46 25.04 -13.05 7.19
C LYS A 46 24.27 -13.68 6.03
N THR A 47 24.23 -15.01 5.98
CA THR A 47 23.50 -15.76 4.95
C THR A 47 22.00 -15.47 5.02
N LEU A 48 21.44 -15.51 6.24
CA LEU A 48 20.03 -15.19 6.48
C LEU A 48 19.69 -13.76 6.04
N GLY A 49 20.49 -12.79 6.47
CA GLY A 49 20.28 -11.37 6.16
C GLY A 49 20.33 -11.08 4.66
N THR A 50 21.27 -11.67 3.93
CA THR A 50 21.36 -11.51 2.47
C THR A 50 20.12 -12.06 1.76
N GLN A 51 19.68 -13.27 2.12
CA GLN A 51 18.48 -13.87 1.51
C GLN A 51 17.20 -13.09 1.87
N ALA A 52 17.07 -12.70 3.14
CA ALA A 52 15.92 -11.94 3.62
C ALA A 52 15.81 -10.57 2.95
N LEU A 53 16.90 -9.81 2.86
CA LEU A 53 16.91 -8.50 2.20
C LEU A 53 16.59 -8.61 0.71
N ALA A 54 17.13 -9.62 0.02
CA ALA A 54 16.79 -9.86 -1.39
C ALA A 54 15.28 -10.14 -1.57
N LYS A 55 14.66 -10.89 -0.66
CA LYS A 55 13.21 -11.15 -0.67
C LYS A 55 12.40 -9.88 -0.36
N ILE A 56 12.79 -9.12 0.67
CA ILE A 56 12.12 -7.87 1.06
C ILE A 56 12.17 -6.86 -0.09
N MET A 57 13.31 -6.68 -0.74
CA MET A 57 13.43 -5.73 -1.85
C MET A 57 12.46 -6.07 -3.00
N LYS A 58 12.16 -7.33 -3.23
CA LYS A 58 11.22 -7.74 -4.29
C LYS A 58 9.76 -7.69 -3.84
N ALA A 59 9.46 -8.21 -2.64
CA ALA A 59 8.09 -8.51 -2.22
C ALA A 59 7.45 -7.45 -1.30
N ASN A 60 8.20 -6.42 -0.87
CA ASN A 60 7.65 -5.41 0.04
C ASN A 60 6.62 -4.50 -0.66
N PRO A 61 5.35 -4.47 -0.21
CA PRO A 61 4.30 -3.67 -0.83
C PRO A 61 4.59 -2.16 -0.82
N ALA A 62 5.26 -1.64 0.21
CA ALA A 62 5.61 -0.22 0.27
C ALA A 62 6.67 0.16 -0.77
N LEU A 63 7.66 -0.70 -0.99
CA LEU A 63 8.66 -0.50 -2.05
C LEU A 63 8.05 -0.65 -3.44
N TYR A 64 7.07 -1.56 -3.59
CA TYR A 64 6.29 -1.67 -4.83
C TYR A 64 5.50 -0.38 -5.11
N VAL A 65 4.75 0.14 -4.13
CA VAL A 65 4.01 1.40 -4.27
C VAL A 65 4.93 2.58 -4.61
N LEU A 66 6.12 2.65 -4.00
CA LEU A 66 7.11 3.67 -4.34
C LEU A 66 7.53 3.57 -5.82
N ARG A 67 7.86 2.37 -6.30
CA ARG A 67 8.24 2.15 -7.71
C ARG A 67 7.10 2.48 -8.66
N GLU A 68 5.86 2.09 -8.34
CA GLU A 68 4.68 2.44 -9.12
C GLU A 68 4.46 3.96 -9.21
N ARG A 69 4.65 4.68 -8.10
CA ARG A 69 4.55 6.15 -8.08
C ARG A 69 5.64 6.81 -8.92
N ILE A 70 6.88 6.33 -8.84
CA ILE A 70 7.98 6.82 -9.69
C ILE A 70 7.67 6.53 -11.16
N ARG A 71 7.23 5.31 -11.48
CA ARG A 71 6.89 4.90 -12.85
C ARG A 71 5.77 5.77 -13.43
N LYS A 72 4.68 5.97 -12.68
CA LYS A 72 3.57 6.86 -13.05
C LYS A 72 4.00 8.32 -13.19
N GLY A 73 4.83 8.82 -12.27
CA GLY A 73 5.36 10.18 -12.32
C GLY A 73 6.24 10.43 -13.55
N LEU A 74 6.97 9.41 -13.99
CA LEU A 74 7.80 9.43 -15.21
C LEU A 74 7.03 9.01 -16.47
N GLN A 75 5.74 8.67 -16.36
CA GLN A 75 4.89 8.22 -17.48
C GLN A 75 5.46 7.01 -18.23
N LEU A 76 6.17 6.13 -17.53
CA LEU A 76 6.68 4.89 -18.10
C LEU A 76 5.57 3.84 -18.01
N TYR A 77 5.19 3.24 -19.14
CA TYR A 77 4.21 2.17 -19.16
C TYR A 77 4.88 0.89 -19.67
N SER A 78 4.87 -0.15 -18.84
CA SER A 78 5.25 -1.50 -19.23
C SER A 78 4.03 -2.40 -19.10
N SER A 79 3.78 -3.23 -20.09
CA SER A 79 2.84 -4.35 -19.98
C SER A 79 3.50 -5.47 -19.18
N GLU A 80 3.77 -5.24 -17.90
CA GLU A 80 4.12 -6.32 -16.99
C GLU A 80 2.92 -7.29 -16.91
N PRO A 81 3.14 -8.61 -16.80
CA PRO A 81 2.06 -9.56 -16.60
C PRO A 81 1.39 -9.25 -15.26
N THR A 82 0.26 -8.57 -15.32
CA THR A 82 -0.62 -8.38 -14.17
C THR A 82 -1.23 -9.73 -13.79
N GLU A 83 -1.61 -9.91 -12.53
CA GLU A 83 -2.49 -11.02 -12.18
C GLU A 83 -3.70 -11.01 -13.12
N PRO A 84 -4.09 -12.17 -13.68
CA PRO A 84 -5.19 -12.24 -14.62
C PRO A 84 -6.47 -11.75 -13.95
N TYR A 85 -7.17 -10.83 -14.59
CA TYR A 85 -8.47 -10.38 -14.12
C TYR A 85 -9.44 -11.56 -13.98
N LEU A 86 -10.40 -11.41 -13.08
CA LEU A 86 -11.52 -12.34 -13.00
C LEU A 86 -12.30 -12.31 -14.32
N SER A 87 -12.53 -13.49 -14.89
CA SER A 87 -13.18 -13.72 -16.16
C SER A 87 -13.97 -15.03 -16.12
N SER A 88 -14.74 -15.32 -17.16
CA SER A 88 -15.45 -16.61 -17.27
C SER A 88 -14.52 -17.82 -17.27
N GLN A 89 -13.23 -17.66 -17.58
CA GLN A 89 -12.24 -18.75 -17.62
C GLN A 89 -11.76 -19.16 -16.22
N ASN A 90 -11.62 -18.21 -15.28
CA ASN A 90 -11.15 -18.46 -13.91
C ASN A 90 -12.23 -18.25 -12.84
N TYR A 91 -13.50 -18.09 -13.25
CA TYR A 91 -14.63 -17.88 -12.33
C TYR A 91 -14.76 -18.97 -11.26
N GLY A 92 -14.40 -20.21 -11.58
CA GLY A 92 -14.43 -21.33 -10.63
C GLY A 92 -13.50 -21.17 -9.43
N GLU A 93 -12.43 -20.38 -9.55
CA GLU A 93 -11.44 -20.19 -8.48
C GLU A 93 -12.02 -19.47 -7.26
N LEU A 94 -13.11 -18.69 -7.47
CA LEU A 94 -13.85 -18.01 -6.40
C LEU A 94 -14.38 -18.95 -5.31
N PHE A 95 -14.59 -20.22 -5.66
CA PHE A 95 -15.17 -21.23 -4.78
C PHE A 95 -14.14 -22.22 -4.24
N SER A 96 -12.85 -21.91 -4.38
CA SER A 96 -11.77 -22.72 -3.81
C SER A 96 -11.77 -22.70 -2.28
N ASN A 97 -10.86 -23.47 -1.66
CA ASN A 97 -10.69 -23.48 -0.20
C ASN A 97 -10.10 -22.16 0.35
N GLN A 98 -9.60 -21.27 -0.51
CA GLN A 98 -9.16 -19.94 -0.10
C GLN A 98 -10.34 -19.05 0.28
N ILE A 99 -10.12 -18.11 1.20
CA ILE A 99 -11.13 -17.10 1.56
C ILE A 99 -10.96 -15.92 0.61
N ILE A 100 -11.96 -15.69 -0.23
CA ILE A 100 -11.99 -14.62 -1.23
C ILE A 100 -13.08 -13.62 -0.83
N TRP A 101 -12.80 -12.32 -1.03
CA TRP A 101 -13.72 -11.22 -0.76
C TRP A 101 -13.92 -10.37 -2.01
N PHE A 102 -15.17 -10.13 -2.37
CA PHE A 102 -15.53 -9.00 -3.23
C PHE A 102 -15.60 -7.73 -2.38
N VAL A 103 -14.99 -6.66 -2.86
CA VAL A 103 -15.09 -5.32 -2.27
C VAL A 103 -15.65 -4.40 -3.35
N ASP A 104 -16.85 -3.86 -3.10
CA ASP A 104 -17.50 -2.89 -3.98
C ASP A 104 -17.64 -1.54 -3.28
N ASP A 105 -17.07 -0.52 -3.93
CA ASP A 105 -17.05 0.88 -3.49
C ASP A 105 -17.99 1.79 -4.30
N THR A 106 -18.77 1.25 -5.25
CA THR A 106 -19.67 2.01 -6.14
C THR A 106 -20.63 2.93 -5.36
N ASN A 107 -21.09 2.47 -4.20
CA ASN A 107 -22.06 3.19 -3.36
C ASN A 107 -21.44 3.86 -2.13
N VAL A 108 -20.12 4.00 -2.06
CA VAL A 108 -19.42 4.65 -0.92
C VAL A 108 -19.74 6.13 -0.82
N TYR A 109 -19.65 6.85 -1.94
CA TYR A 109 -19.94 8.27 -2.00
C TYR A 109 -21.11 8.51 -2.96
N ARG A 110 -22.28 8.81 -2.40
CA ARG A 110 -23.51 9.07 -3.15
C ARG A 110 -23.97 10.48 -2.91
N VAL A 111 -24.53 11.10 -3.94
CA VAL A 111 -25.05 12.47 -3.88
C VAL A 111 -26.45 12.56 -4.46
N THR A 112 -27.22 13.51 -3.95
CA THR A 112 -28.45 13.99 -4.57
C THR A 112 -28.23 15.37 -5.15
N ILE A 113 -28.74 15.60 -6.35
CA ILE A 113 -28.63 16.90 -7.04
C ILE A 113 -29.88 17.70 -6.70
N HIS A 114 -29.71 18.96 -6.30
CA HIS A 114 -30.80 19.91 -6.10
C HIS A 114 -30.49 21.22 -6.81
N LYS A 115 -31.53 21.92 -7.24
CA LYS A 115 -31.41 23.24 -7.87
C LYS A 115 -31.54 24.31 -6.80
N THR A 116 -30.60 25.25 -6.75
CA THR A 116 -30.69 26.43 -5.89
C THR A 116 -31.69 27.42 -6.46
N PHE A 117 -32.11 28.38 -5.63
CA PHE A 117 -33.01 29.45 -6.05
C PHE A 117 -32.43 30.29 -7.21
N GLU A 118 -31.11 30.50 -7.20
CA GLU A 118 -30.33 31.19 -8.25
C GLU A 118 -30.22 30.38 -9.56
N GLY A 119 -30.73 29.14 -9.57
CA GLY A 119 -30.73 28.26 -10.73
C GLY A 119 -29.52 27.35 -10.87
N ASN A 120 -28.54 27.43 -9.97
CA ASN A 120 -27.36 26.57 -9.96
C ASN A 120 -27.70 25.14 -9.49
N LEU A 121 -26.99 24.14 -10.01
CA LEU A 121 -27.10 22.76 -9.53
C LEU A 121 -26.06 22.51 -8.43
N THR A 122 -26.53 22.05 -7.27
CA THR A 122 -25.72 21.73 -6.11
C THR A 122 -25.91 20.27 -5.71
N THR A 123 -24.85 19.63 -5.22
CA THR A 123 -24.89 18.24 -4.74
C THR A 123 -24.93 18.20 -3.22
N LYS A 124 -25.74 17.31 -2.66
CA LYS A 124 -25.77 16.99 -1.22
C LYS A 124 -25.40 15.53 -1.03
N PRO A 125 -24.41 15.21 -0.18
CA PRO A 125 -24.08 13.82 0.09
C PRO A 125 -25.23 13.14 0.83
N ILE A 126 -25.44 11.86 0.52
CA ILE A 126 -26.33 10.96 1.28
C ILE A 126 -25.50 9.82 1.87
N ASN A 127 -26.10 9.03 2.76
CA ASN A 127 -25.41 7.87 3.32
C ASN A 127 -24.99 6.91 2.19
N GLY A 128 -23.76 6.44 2.29
CA GLY A 128 -23.19 5.43 1.40
C GLY A 128 -22.94 4.13 2.14
N ALA A 129 -22.40 3.14 1.42
CA ALA A 129 -21.94 1.90 2.03
C ALA A 129 -20.80 1.26 1.23
N ILE A 130 -19.90 0.56 1.93
CA ILE A 130 -18.97 -0.40 1.34
C ILE A 130 -19.61 -1.78 1.44
N PHE A 131 -19.61 -2.52 0.33
CA PHE A 131 -20.08 -3.89 0.27
C PHE A 131 -18.88 -4.83 0.27
N ILE A 132 -18.81 -5.72 1.26
CA ILE A 132 -17.78 -6.76 1.34
C ILE A 132 -18.47 -8.13 1.39
N PHE A 133 -18.28 -8.95 0.37
CA PHE A 133 -19.04 -10.19 0.18
C PHE A 133 -18.13 -11.40 -0.04
N ASN A 134 -18.40 -12.48 0.67
CA ASN A 134 -17.72 -13.77 0.46
C ASN A 134 -18.57 -14.65 -0.47
N PRO A 135 -18.12 -14.95 -1.69
CA PRO A 135 -18.91 -15.70 -2.67
C PRO A 135 -19.11 -17.17 -2.29
N ARG A 136 -18.25 -17.75 -1.44
CA ARG A 136 -18.36 -19.15 -1.02
C ARG A 136 -19.35 -19.34 0.12
N THR A 137 -19.32 -18.45 1.12
CA THR A 137 -20.17 -18.58 2.31
C THR A 137 -21.45 -17.76 2.24
N GLY A 138 -21.54 -16.81 1.31
CA GLY A 138 -22.63 -15.84 1.23
C GLY A 138 -22.55 -14.75 2.32
N GLN A 139 -21.49 -14.72 3.12
CA GLN A 139 -21.34 -13.74 4.18
C GLN A 139 -21.20 -12.33 3.61
N LEU A 140 -22.06 -11.41 4.06
CA LEU A 140 -22.03 -10.00 3.70
C LEU A 140 -21.64 -9.15 4.92
N PHE A 141 -20.63 -8.31 4.74
CA PHE A 141 -20.36 -7.17 5.62
C PHE A 141 -20.76 -5.89 4.90
N LEU A 142 -21.78 -5.21 5.43
CA LEU A 142 -22.24 -3.93 4.94
C LEU A 142 -21.76 -2.82 5.89
N LYS A 143 -20.79 -2.02 5.45
CA LYS A 143 -20.31 -0.88 6.23
C LYS A 143 -21.02 0.39 5.78
N VAL A 144 -22.01 0.83 6.54
CA VAL A 144 -22.69 2.12 6.31
C VAL A 144 -21.73 3.27 6.61
N ILE A 145 -21.63 4.21 5.67
CA ILE A 145 -20.85 5.45 5.78
C ILE A 145 -21.85 6.60 5.91
N HIS A 146 -21.90 7.17 7.10
CA HIS A 146 -22.78 8.29 7.41
C HIS A 146 -22.27 9.58 6.77
N THR A 147 -23.19 10.48 6.39
CA THR A 147 -22.87 11.77 5.76
C THR A 147 -21.90 12.65 6.54
N SER A 148 -21.83 12.48 7.87
CA SER A 148 -20.92 13.21 8.75
C SER A 148 -19.44 13.01 8.40
N VAL A 149 -19.07 11.89 7.78
CA VAL A 149 -17.68 11.64 7.32
C VAL A 149 -17.24 12.66 6.27
N TRP A 150 -18.19 13.20 5.50
CA TRP A 150 -17.92 14.12 4.41
C TRP A 150 -17.96 15.60 4.84
N ALA A 151 -18.32 15.87 6.09
CA ALA A 151 -18.44 17.22 6.61
C ALA A 151 -17.08 17.95 6.58
N GLY A 152 -17.06 19.15 6.01
CA GLY A 152 -15.85 19.99 5.94
C GLY A 152 -14.81 19.58 4.88
N GLN A 153 -15.03 18.48 4.16
CA GLN A 153 -14.10 18.01 3.13
C GLN A 153 -14.43 18.59 1.76
N LYS A 154 -13.40 19.00 1.02
CA LYS A 154 -13.49 19.39 -0.40
C LYS A 154 -12.72 18.36 -1.24
N ARG A 155 -13.20 18.05 -2.45
CA ARG A 155 -12.63 17.01 -3.36
C ARG A 155 -12.72 15.60 -2.78
N LEU A 156 -13.96 15.16 -2.53
CA LEU A 156 -14.28 13.87 -1.91
C LEU A 156 -13.89 12.65 -2.76
N PHE A 157 -13.71 12.85 -4.07
CA PHE A 157 -12.95 11.95 -4.92
C PHE A 157 -11.56 12.56 -5.17
N PRO A 158 -10.46 11.85 -4.86
CA PRO A 158 -9.22 12.07 -5.57
C PRO A 158 -9.55 11.92 -7.05
N ARG A 159 -9.15 12.88 -7.90
CA ARG A 159 -9.18 12.63 -9.35
C ARG A 159 -8.43 11.30 -9.54
N GLY A 160 -9.12 10.31 -10.11
CA GLY A 160 -8.44 9.12 -10.57
C GLY A 160 -7.30 9.51 -11.52
N PRO A 161 -6.29 8.64 -11.69
CA PRO A 161 -5.41 8.77 -12.85
C PRO A 161 -6.21 8.88 -14.15
#